data_AF-A0A127CHC7-F1
#
_entry.id   AF-A0A127CHC7-F1
#
_cell.length_a   1.000
_cell.length_b   1.000
_cell.length_c   1.000
_cell.angle_alpha   90.00
_cell.angle_beta   90.00
_cell.angle_gamma   90.00
#
_symmetry.space_group_name_H-M   'P 1'
#
loop_
_entity.id
_entity.type
_entity.pdbx_description
1 polymer ?
#
loop_
_entity_poly.entity_id
_entity_poly.type
_entity_poly.pdbx_seq_one_letter_code
_entity_poly.pdbx_strand_id
1 'polypeptide(L)'
;MATTRKFNTTVKIGGKTYAPGEDVPVSKNGLSEADADNLESVFGKWRKEGDTAVDKRITALTEERDALANRVATLTKERDALASKTDGGEDVADLTEELEAITEERDQLAEDNATLADELKKLQASTTDDTSDEGYSAKDKT
;
A
#
# COMPACT_ATOMS: atom_id res chain seq x y z
N MET A 1 40.75 -53.34 8.53
CA MET A 1 40.86 -51.87 8.71
C MET A 1 40.09 -51.50 9.97
N ALA A 2 40.57 -50.57 10.79
CA ALA A 2 39.81 -50.10 11.94
C ALA A 2 38.64 -49.24 11.45
N THR A 3 37.43 -49.46 11.96
CA THR A 3 36.27 -48.61 11.66
C THR A 3 36.45 -47.28 12.40
N THR A 4 36.25 -46.16 11.72
CA THR A 4 36.27 -44.82 12.32
C THR A 4 34.93 -44.12 12.13
N ARG A 5 34.59 -43.22 13.06
CA ARG A 5 33.44 -42.33 12.95
C ARG A 5 33.83 -40.91 13.35
N LYS A 6 33.09 -39.93 12.84
CA LYS A 6 33.25 -38.51 13.17
C LYS A 6 32.11 -38.07 14.09
N PHE A 7 32.41 -37.17 15.02
CA PHE A 7 31.45 -36.69 16.01
C PHE A 7 31.41 -35.15 16.05
N ASN A 8 30.27 -34.58 16.45
CA ASN A 8 30.07 -33.13 16.63
C ASN A 8 30.67 -32.59 17.94
N THR A 9 31.39 -33.44 18.68
CA THR A 9 31.98 -33.11 19.97
C THR A 9 33.40 -33.64 20.04
N THR A 10 34.17 -33.12 20.99
CA THR A 10 35.51 -33.61 21.28
C THR A 10 35.43 -34.97 21.96
N VAL A 11 36.16 -35.96 21.45
CA VAL A 11 36.20 -37.32 22.02
C VAL A 11 37.60 -37.60 22.56
N LYS A 12 37.70 -38.15 23.78
CA LYS A 12 38.97 -38.54 24.38
C LYS A 12 39.01 -40.05 24.59
N ILE A 13 40.06 -40.70 24.09
CA ILE A 13 40.30 -42.15 24.23
C ILE A 13 41.71 -42.33 24.79
N GLY A 14 41.80 -42.81 26.03
CA GLY A 14 43.08 -42.90 26.74
C GLY A 14 43.78 -41.54 26.82
N GLY A 15 45.02 -41.49 26.30
CA GLY A 15 45.82 -40.27 26.23
C GLY A 15 45.56 -39.37 25.02
N LYS A 16 44.80 -39.83 24.01
CA LYS A 16 44.54 -39.07 22.78
C LYS A 16 43.20 -38.34 22.84
N THR A 17 43.20 -37.09 22.38
CA THR A 17 42.02 -36.25 22.20
C THR A 17 41.78 -36.05 20.71
N TYR A 18 40.53 -36.18 20.28
CA TYR A 18 40.07 -36.02 18.91
C TYR A 18 39.13 -34.81 18.87
N ALA A 19 39.42 -33.85 17.99
CA ALA A 19 38.57 -32.67 17.81
C ALA A 19 37.26 -33.05 17.09
N PRO A 20 36.20 -32.21 17.16
CA PRO A 20 35.00 -32.40 16.37
C PRO A 20 35.33 -32.58 14.88
N GLY A 21 34.76 -33.60 14.25
CA GLY A 21 35.01 -33.94 12.84
C GLY A 21 36.31 -34.69 12.54
N GLU A 22 37.16 -34.97 13.52
CA GLU A 22 38.30 -35.88 13.37
C GLU A 22 37.82 -37.35 13.35
N ASP A 23 38.55 -38.22 12.64
CA ASP A 23 38.27 -39.65 12.60
C ASP A 23 38.63 -40.32 13.92
N VAL A 24 37.59 -40.74 14.66
CA VAL A 24 37.70 -41.42 15.95
C VAL A 24 37.58 -42.93 15.75
N PRO A 25 38.52 -43.76 16.22
CA PRO A 25 38.47 -45.20 16.05
C PRO A 25 37.39 -45.84 16.93
N VAL A 26 36.49 -46.60 16.30
CA VAL A 26 35.45 -47.39 16.96
C VAL A 26 35.86 -48.86 16.87
N SER A 27 36.36 -49.40 18.00
CA SER A 27 36.94 -50.74 18.06
C SER A 27 37.12 -51.20 19.51
N LYS A 28 37.55 -52.45 19.71
CA LYS A 28 37.86 -53.01 21.05
C LYS A 28 38.88 -52.20 21.85
N ASN A 29 39.84 -51.55 21.18
CA ASN A 29 40.86 -50.70 21.81
C ASN A 29 40.59 -49.20 21.60
N GLY A 30 39.41 -48.85 21.07
CA GLY A 30 38.96 -47.49 20.78
C GLY A 30 37.67 -47.18 21.52
N LEU A 31 36.85 -46.31 20.91
CA LEU A 31 35.49 -46.07 21.39
C LEU A 31 34.63 -47.32 21.16
N SER A 32 33.76 -47.66 22.11
CA SER A 32 32.81 -48.76 21.93
C SER A 32 31.69 -48.34 20.98
N GLU A 33 31.05 -49.33 20.33
CA GLU A 33 29.91 -49.07 19.44
C GLU A 33 28.75 -48.40 20.17
N ALA A 34 28.47 -48.83 21.41
CA ALA A 34 27.42 -48.25 22.24
C ALA A 34 27.70 -46.79 22.61
N ASP A 35 28.96 -46.46 22.93
CA ASP A 35 29.36 -45.08 23.21
C ASP A 35 29.28 -44.21 21.94
N ALA A 36 29.67 -44.75 20.79
CA ALA A 36 29.54 -44.07 19.50
C ALA A 36 28.07 -43.75 19.19
N ASP A 37 27.17 -44.72 19.35
CA ASP A 37 25.74 -44.52 19.10
C ASP A 37 25.11 -43.54 20.09
N ASN A 38 25.52 -43.59 21.37
CA ASN A 38 25.09 -42.60 22.35
C ASN A 38 25.56 -41.18 22.01
N LEU A 39 26.81 -41.02 21.55
CA LEU A 39 27.30 -39.72 21.10
C LEU A 39 26.53 -39.19 19.89
N GLU A 40 26.19 -40.04 18.91
CA GLU A 40 25.34 -39.66 17.78
C GLU A 40 23.91 -39.31 18.23
N SER A 41 23.38 -39.99 19.24
CA SER A 41 22.06 -39.69 19.78
C SER A 41 22.02 -38.35 20.52
N VAL A 42 23.07 -38.02 21.27
CA VAL A 42 23.12 -36.81 22.11
C VAL A 42 23.56 -35.58 21.31
N PHE A 43 24.56 -35.72 20.45
CA PHE A 43 25.17 -34.61 19.71
C PHE A 43 24.77 -34.57 18.23
N GLY A 44 23.93 -35.51 17.79
CA GLY A 44 23.58 -35.70 16.39
C GLY A 44 24.71 -36.35 15.58
N LYS A 45 24.36 -36.85 14.40
CA LYS A 45 25.35 -37.36 13.44
C LYS A 45 26.22 -36.22 12.94
N TRP A 46 27.52 -36.49 12.81
CA TRP A 46 28.45 -35.50 12.28
C TRP A 46 28.09 -35.10 10.85
N ARG A 47 28.14 -33.80 10.60
CA ARG A 47 27.98 -33.20 9.27
C ARG A 47 28.99 -32.07 9.16
N LYS A 48 29.59 -31.90 7.99
CA LYS A 48 30.45 -30.75 7.74
C LYS A 48 29.59 -29.49 7.66
N GLU A 49 30.01 -28.41 8.32
CA GLU A 49 29.32 -27.12 8.24
C GLU A 49 29.18 -26.68 6.78
N GLY A 50 27.97 -26.26 6.39
CA GLY A 50 27.65 -25.82 5.03
C GLY A 50 27.54 -26.93 3.98
N ASP A 51 27.60 -28.20 4.39
CA ASP A 51 27.61 -29.34 3.46
C ASP A 51 26.23 -29.97 3.25
N THR A 52 25.18 -29.45 3.91
CA THR A 52 23.85 -30.06 3.82
C THR A 52 22.95 -29.32 2.82
N ALA A 53 22.09 -30.08 2.15
CA ALA A 53 20.99 -29.51 1.36
C ALA A 53 20.05 -28.64 2.22
N VAL A 54 20.00 -28.89 3.54
CA VAL A 54 19.23 -28.11 4.49
C VAL A 54 19.82 -26.70 4.63
N ASP A 55 21.14 -26.57 4.77
CA ASP A 55 21.81 -25.27 4.88
C ASP A 55 21.54 -24.40 3.65
N LYS A 56 21.69 -24.98 2.45
CA LYS A 56 21.40 -24.29 1.19
C LYS A 56 19.94 -23.85 1.10
N ARG A 57 19.01 -24.68 1.55
CA ARG A 57 17.58 -24.36 1.54
C ARG A 57 17.23 -23.29 2.57
N ILE A 58 17.89 -23.28 3.73
CA ILE A 58 17.73 -22.20 4.73
C ILE A 58 18.21 -20.88 4.14
N THR A 59 19.38 -20.85 3.49
CA THR A 59 19.87 -19.64 2.82
C THR A 59 18.89 -19.16 1.74
N ALA A 60 18.43 -20.04 0.86
CA ALA A 60 17.48 -19.67 -0.20
C ALA A 60 16.16 -19.12 0.38
N LEU A 61 15.60 -19.77 1.41
CA LEU A 61 14.38 -19.28 2.07
C LEU A 61 14.58 -17.95 2.79
N THR A 62 15.79 -17.71 3.32
CA THR A 62 16.16 -16.43 3.94
C THR A 62 16.17 -15.31 2.91
N GLU A 63 16.78 -15.55 1.74
CA GLU A 63 16.81 -14.60 0.62
C GLU A 63 15.40 -14.34 0.06
N GLU A 64 14.59 -15.39 -0.14
CA GLU A 64 13.21 -15.26 -0.60
C GLU A 64 12.34 -14.44 0.36
N ARG A 65 12.47 -14.68 1.68
CA ARG A 65 11.77 -13.90 2.70
C ARG A 65 12.15 -12.43 2.63
N ASP A 66 13.43 -12.11 2.49
CA ASP A 66 13.91 -10.73 2.46
C ASP A 66 13.43 -10.01 1.19
N ALA A 67 13.42 -10.71 0.05
CA ALA A 67 12.83 -10.20 -1.20
C ALA A 67 11.32 -9.92 -1.06
N LEU A 68 10.57 -10.83 -0.44
CA LEU A 68 9.14 -10.64 -0.18
C LEU A 68 8.87 -9.46 0.76
N ALA A 69 9.66 -9.31 1.83
CA ALA A 69 9.55 -8.18 2.75
C ALA A 69 9.71 -6.83 2.03
N ASN A 70 10.70 -6.74 1.14
CA ASN A 70 10.90 -5.55 0.31
C ASN A 70 9.70 -5.29 -0.61
N ARG A 71 9.13 -6.34 -1.23
CA ARG A 71 7.97 -6.19 -2.10
C ARG A 71 6.74 -5.69 -1.35
N VAL A 72 6.50 -6.19 -0.14
CA VAL A 72 5.42 -5.72 0.74
C VAL A 72 5.61 -4.26 1.11
N ALA A 73 6.84 -3.83 1.43
CA ALA A 73 7.14 -2.44 1.75
C ALA A 73 6.87 -1.51 0.56
N THR A 74 7.22 -1.91 -0.67
CA THR A 74 6.91 -1.15 -1.89
C THR A 74 5.39 -1.06 -2.12
N LEU A 75 4.68 -2.19 -2.05
CA LEU A 75 3.22 -2.20 -2.25
C LEU A 75 2.47 -1.37 -1.20
N THR A 76 2.97 -1.36 0.04
CA THR A 76 2.43 -0.50 1.11
C THR A 76 2.53 0.97 0.73
N LYS A 77 3.71 1.42 0.26
CA LYS A 77 3.90 2.81 -0.20
C LYS A 77 3.03 3.16 -1.41
N GLU A 78 2.90 2.25 -2.37
CA GLU A 78 2.02 2.44 -3.54
C GLU A 78 0.55 2.57 -3.10
N ARG A 79 0.10 1.72 -2.19
CA ARG A 79 -1.26 1.75 -1.62
C ARG A 79 -1.52 3.05 -0.85
N ASP A 80 -0.57 3.53 -0.05
CA ASP A 80 -0.70 4.79 0.68
C ASP A 80 -0.77 6.00 -0.29
N ALA A 81 0.06 5.99 -1.34
CA ALA A 81 0.05 7.03 -2.37
C ALA A 81 -1.26 7.04 -3.17
N LEU A 82 -1.82 5.86 -3.47
CA LEU A 82 -3.14 5.76 -4.11
C LEU A 82 -4.25 6.22 -3.17
N ALA A 83 -4.23 5.80 -1.90
CA ALA A 83 -5.21 6.24 -0.91
C ALA A 83 -5.26 7.78 -0.82
N SER A 84 -4.10 8.44 -0.73
CA SER A 84 -4.03 9.91 -0.71
C SER A 84 -4.58 10.58 -1.98
N LYS A 85 -4.52 9.93 -3.15
CA LYS A 85 -5.14 10.46 -4.39
C LYS A 85 -6.64 10.21 -4.46
N THR A 86 -7.13 9.21 -3.74
CA THR A 86 -8.55 8.82 -3.76
C THR A 86 -9.34 9.51 -2.64
N ASP A 87 -8.65 10.12 -1.68
CA ASP A 87 -9.24 10.89 -0.56
C ASP A 87 -9.84 12.25 -0.98
N GLY A 88 -10.02 12.49 -2.29
CA GLY A 88 -10.75 13.65 -2.84
C GLY A 88 -12.25 13.67 -2.51
N GLY A 89 -12.68 12.97 -1.46
CA GLY A 89 -14.03 13.08 -0.92
C GLY A 89 -14.29 14.46 -0.31
N GLU A 90 -13.25 15.12 0.21
CA GLU A 90 -13.30 16.52 0.64
C GLU A 90 -13.53 17.44 -0.58
N ASP A 91 -12.76 17.24 -1.66
CA ASP A 91 -12.94 17.99 -2.93
C ASP A 91 -14.35 17.83 -3.52
N VAL A 92 -14.96 16.64 -3.43
CA VAL A 92 -16.31 16.40 -3.96
C VAL A 92 -17.38 17.09 -3.11
N ALA A 93 -17.23 17.13 -1.79
CA ALA A 93 -18.16 17.83 -0.90
C ALA A 93 -18.10 19.35 -1.13
N ASP A 94 -16.89 19.92 -1.19
CA ASP A 94 -16.67 21.34 -1.44
C ASP A 94 -17.23 21.76 -2.80
N LEU A 95 -16.97 20.98 -3.86
CA LEU A 95 -17.52 21.23 -5.20
C LEU A 95 -19.05 21.11 -5.24
N THR A 96 -19.65 20.29 -4.38
CA THR A 96 -21.11 20.15 -4.29
C THR A 96 -21.72 21.39 -3.65
N GLU A 97 -21.14 21.90 -2.57
CA GLU A 97 -21.59 23.13 -1.89
C GLU A 97 -21.45 24.35 -2.82
N GLU A 98 -20.34 24.46 -3.56
CA GLU A 98 -20.15 25.52 -4.55
C GLU A 98 -21.19 25.44 -5.69
N LEU A 99 -21.53 24.23 -6.15
CA LEU A 99 -22.57 24.02 -7.16
C LEU A 99 -23.96 24.43 -6.67
N GLU A 100 -24.29 24.12 -5.41
CA GLU A 100 -25.56 24.53 -4.79
C GLU A 100 -25.65 26.05 -4.69
N ALA A 101 -24.60 26.72 -4.20
CA ALA A 101 -24.56 28.18 -4.11
C ALA A 101 -24.70 28.87 -5.47
N ILE A 102 -23.99 28.38 -6.50
CA ILE A 102 -24.11 28.91 -7.88
C ILE A 102 -25.52 28.66 -8.44
N THR A 103 -26.15 27.54 -8.09
CA THR A 103 -27.51 27.21 -8.53
C THR A 103 -28.53 28.18 -7.91
N GLU A 104 -28.41 28.47 -6.61
CA GLU A 104 -29.26 29.46 -5.93
C GLU A 104 -29.08 30.87 -6.51
N GLU A 105 -27.85 31.31 -6.74
CA GLU A 105 -27.57 32.63 -7.34
C GLU A 105 -28.17 32.75 -8.75
N ARG A 106 -28.04 31.70 -9.57
CA ARG A 106 -28.65 31.65 -10.91
C ARG A 106 -30.18 31.78 -10.84
N ASP A 107 -30.83 31.10 -9.90
CA ASP A 107 -32.27 31.11 -9.77
C ASP A 107 -32.78 32.47 -9.30
N GLN A 108 -32.07 33.12 -8.37
CA GLN A 108 -32.38 34.50 -7.96
C GLN A 108 -32.23 35.48 -9.14
N LEU A 109 -31.14 35.38 -9.90
CA LEU A 109 -30.92 36.22 -11.09
C LEU A 109 -32.01 35.98 -12.16
N ALA A 110 -32.55 34.78 -12.27
CA ALA A 110 -33.65 34.49 -13.18
C ALA A 110 -34.95 35.18 -12.76
N GLU A 111 -35.25 35.21 -11.45
CA GLU A 111 -36.41 35.91 -10.89
C GLU A 111 -36.29 37.43 -11.04
N ASP A 112 -35.11 37.99 -10.74
CA ASP A 112 -34.82 39.41 -10.89
C ASP A 112 -34.98 39.86 -12.36
N ASN A 113 -34.46 39.07 -13.30
CA ASN A 113 -34.61 39.35 -14.73
C ASN A 113 -36.09 39.29 -15.18
N ALA A 114 -36.88 38.35 -14.65
CA ALA A 114 -38.31 38.28 -14.95
C ALA A 114 -39.04 39.54 -14.44
N THR A 115 -38.71 39.99 -13.24
CA THR A 115 -39.26 41.21 -12.64
C THR A 115 -38.90 42.44 -13.48
N LEU A 116 -37.62 42.61 -13.84
CA LEU A 116 -37.16 43.71 -14.68
C LEU A 116 -37.82 43.70 -16.06
N ALA A 117 -38.03 42.53 -16.65
CA ALA A 117 -38.72 42.41 -17.94
C ALA A 117 -40.19 42.88 -17.85
N ASP A 118 -40.88 42.58 -16.75
CA ASP A 118 -42.25 43.04 -16.55
C ASP A 118 -42.35 44.53 -16.24
N GLU A 119 -41.40 45.10 -15.50
CA GLU A 119 -41.30 46.55 -15.31
C GLU A 119 -41.02 47.29 -16.62
N LEU A 120 -40.11 46.77 -17.46
CA LEU A 120 -39.83 47.31 -18.78
C LEU A 120 -41.09 47.33 -19.67
N LYS A 121 -41.89 46.26 -19.67
CA LYS A 121 -43.16 46.23 -20.41
C LYS A 121 -44.13 47.30 -19.92
N LYS A 122 -44.26 47.49 -18.60
CA LYS A 122 -45.13 48.52 -18.01
C LYS A 122 -44.69 49.91 -18.42
N LEU A 123 -43.39 50.20 -18.34
CA LEU A 123 -42.82 51.48 -18.76
C LEU A 123 -43.08 51.74 -20.25
N GLN A 124 -42.80 50.77 -21.12
CA GLN A 124 -43.06 50.87 -22.55
C GLN A 124 -44.53 51.16 -22.87
N ALA A 125 -45.46 50.51 -22.15
CA ALA A 125 -46.88 50.78 -22.31
C ALA A 125 -47.22 52.25 -21.96
N SER A 126 -46.68 52.77 -20.85
CA SER A 126 -46.92 54.17 -20.45
C SER A 126 -46.36 55.20 -21.44
N THR A 127 -45.18 54.95 -22.03
CA THR A 127 -44.58 55.90 -23.01
C THR A 127 -45.30 55.89 -24.35
N THR A 128 -45.91 54.76 -24.71
CA THR A 128 -46.69 54.62 -25.95
C THR A 128 -48.06 55.33 -25.84
N ASP A 129 -48.65 55.34 -24.65
CA ASP A 129 -49.90 56.04 -24.38
C ASP A 129 -49.70 57.57 -24.44
N ASP A 130 -48.64 58.09 -23.81
CA ASP A 130 -48.29 59.53 -23.83
C ASP A 130 -47.95 60.07 -25.24
N THR A 131 -47.37 59.26 -26.12
CA THR A 131 -47.05 59.69 -27.50
C THR A 131 -48.27 59.66 -28.44
N SER A 132 -49.39 59.08 -28.01
CA SER A 132 -50.63 59.04 -28.79
C SER A 132 -51.54 60.26 -28.58
N ASP A 133 -51.26 61.11 -27.59
CA ASP A 133 -52.05 62.32 -27.29
C ASP A 133 -51.47 63.64 -27.86
N GLU A 134 -50.21 63.65 -28.34
CA GLU A 134 -49.58 64.85 -28.94
C GLU A 134 -49.94 65.09 -30.42
N GLY A 135 -51.04 64.51 -30.91
CA GLY A 135 -51.25 64.29 -32.34
C GLY A 135 -52.59 64.68 -32.96
N TYR A 136 -53.34 65.72 -32.52
CA TYR A 136 -54.17 66.55 -33.43
C TYR A 136 -54.93 67.69 -32.70
N SER A 137 -54.64 68.95 -33.05
CA SER A 137 -55.67 69.99 -33.22
C SER A 137 -55.07 71.22 -33.92
N ALA A 138 -54.80 71.09 -35.21
CA ALA A 138 -54.74 72.24 -36.11
C ALA A 138 -56.02 72.29 -36.94
N LYS A 139 -56.60 73.50 -37.03
CA LYS A 139 -57.74 73.95 -37.84
C LYS A 139 -59.08 73.72 -37.13
N ASP A 140 -59.92 74.73 -36.92
CA ASP A 140 -60.49 75.57 -37.98
C ASP A 140 -61.32 76.74 -37.39
N LYS A 141 -61.57 77.76 -38.24
CA LYS A 141 -62.65 78.78 -38.22
C LYS A 141 -62.35 80.20 -37.71
N THR A 142 -62.09 81.06 -38.71
CA THR A 142 -62.76 82.34 -39.06
C THR A 142 -63.25 83.24 -37.94
#